data_AF-A0A5C5RYM4-F1
#
_entry.id   AF-A0A5C5RYM4-F1
#
_cell.length_a   1.000
_cell.length_b   1.000
_cell.length_c   1.000
_cell.angle_alpha   90.00
_cell.angle_beta   90.00
_cell.angle_gamma   90.00
#
_symmetry.space_group_name_H-M   'P 1'
#
loop_
_entity.id
_entity.type
_entity.pdbx_description
1 polymer ?
#
loop_
_entity_poly.entity_id
_entity_poly.type
_entity_poly.pdbx_seq_one_letter_code
_entity_poly.pdbx_strand_id
1 'polypeptide(L)'
;MLYYRLRKELEASPLLRRQLDNLLESGGSVQYGKPGGGTYVNGGKDIYLDPKLNTGNNSVLAGMLAHELGHTLRPRPATPDGGLLGEADAALNNLTVAQEAAANGVQIAVSSGSSKNVAVYRAAYDEFVAAGKTAAAYEAAARKIADHWGVNESPSTCPTINYLQYYTKGC
;
A
#
# COMPACT_ATOMS: atom_id res chain seq x y z
N MET A 1 21.46 -0.49 -2.55
CA MET A 1 20.62 -1.61 -3.06
C MET A 1 19.46 -1.83 -2.10
N LEU A 2 18.22 -1.46 -2.48
CA LEU A 2 17.01 -1.59 -1.64
C LEU A 2 16.81 -3.02 -1.11
N TYR A 3 17.10 -4.01 -1.96
CA TYR A 3 17.02 -5.43 -1.65
C TYR A 3 17.87 -5.86 -0.44
N TYR A 4 19.11 -5.36 -0.39
CA TYR A 4 20.01 -5.66 0.73
C TYR A 4 19.52 -5.00 2.02
N ARG A 5 18.98 -3.78 1.91
CA ARG A 5 18.46 -3.05 3.05
C ARG A 5 17.22 -3.72 3.66
N LEU A 6 16.31 -4.21 2.83
CA LEU A 6 15.07 -4.86 3.26
C LEU A 6 15.21 -6.38 3.40
N ARG A 7 16.43 -6.91 3.48
CA ARG A 7 16.67 -8.36 3.48
C ARG A 7 15.83 -9.08 4.53
N LYS A 8 15.82 -8.57 5.77
CA LYS A 8 15.06 -9.15 6.89
C LYS A 8 13.56 -9.18 6.61
N GLU A 9 13.01 -8.07 6.10
CA GLU A 9 11.60 -7.93 5.78
C GLU A 9 11.19 -8.83 4.60
N LEU A 10 12.04 -8.93 3.57
CA LEU A 10 11.84 -9.79 2.40
C LEU A 10 11.93 -11.28 2.75
N GLU A 11 12.84 -11.66 3.65
CA GLU A 11 12.93 -13.05 4.15
C GLU A 11 11.71 -13.41 5.01
N ALA A 12 11.19 -12.46 5.79
CA ALA A 12 10.02 -12.68 6.64
C ALA A 12 8.68 -12.64 5.89
N SER A 13 8.60 -12.00 4.73
CA SER A 13 7.41 -12.01 3.88
C SER A 13 7.74 -12.52 2.47
N PRO A 14 7.57 -13.83 2.23
CA PRO A 14 7.63 -14.40 0.88
C PRO A 14 6.70 -13.70 -0.12
N LEU A 15 5.56 -13.16 0.32
CA LEU A 15 4.67 -12.38 -0.53
C LEU A 15 5.34 -11.07 -1.00
N LEU A 16 5.88 -10.27 -0.07
CA LEU A 16 6.57 -9.02 -0.43
C LEU A 16 7.74 -9.30 -1.38
N ARG A 17 8.49 -10.37 -1.12
CA ARG A 17 9.58 -10.80 -1.96
C ARG A 17 9.12 -11.14 -3.38
N ARG A 18 8.12 -12.02 -3.53
CA ARG A 18 7.57 -12.38 -4.84
C ARG A 18 7.03 -11.18 -5.61
N GLN A 19 6.34 -10.26 -4.93
CA GLN A 19 5.79 -9.07 -5.56
C GLN A 19 6.89 -8.14 -6.09
N LEU A 20 7.94 -7.92 -5.30
CA LEU A 20 9.09 -7.13 -5.73
C LEU A 20 9.84 -7.81 -6.88
N ASP A 21 10.08 -9.11 -6.78
CA ASP A 21 10.77 -9.87 -7.84
C ASP A 21 9.96 -9.80 -9.15
N ASN A 22 8.64 -10.05 -9.10
CA ASN A 22 7.75 -9.95 -10.27
C ASN A 22 7.76 -8.55 -10.91
N LEU A 23 7.75 -7.49 -10.10
CA LEU A 23 7.83 -6.11 -10.60
C LEU A 23 9.11 -5.92 -11.42
N LEU A 24 10.25 -6.31 -10.85
CA LEU A 24 11.57 -6.13 -11.48
C LEU A 24 11.71 -7.00 -12.74
N GLU A 25 11.25 -8.25 -12.70
CA GLU A 25 11.24 -9.17 -13.85
C GLU A 25 10.35 -8.66 -15.00
N SER A 26 9.26 -7.98 -14.69
CA SER A 26 8.38 -7.33 -15.69
C SER A 26 8.96 -6.03 -16.27
N GLY A 27 10.17 -5.63 -15.88
CA GLY A 27 10.83 -4.40 -16.30
C GLY A 27 10.32 -3.15 -15.60
N GLY A 28 9.65 -3.31 -14.45
CA GLY A 28 9.37 -2.22 -13.52
C GLY A 28 10.60 -1.85 -12.69
N SER A 29 10.50 -0.76 -11.93
CA SER A 29 11.61 -0.24 -11.13
C SER A 29 11.17 0.23 -9.75
N VAL A 30 12.13 0.27 -8.82
CA VAL A 30 11.94 0.93 -7.51
C VAL A 30 13.09 1.89 -7.28
N GLN A 31 12.77 3.17 -7.15
CA GLN A 31 13.75 4.25 -7.00
C GLN A 31 13.26 5.35 -6.07
N TYR A 32 14.16 6.20 -5.59
CA TYR A 32 13.76 7.36 -4.83
C TYR A 32 13.31 8.49 -5.77
N GLY A 33 12.18 9.11 -5.44
CA GLY A 33 11.64 10.26 -6.16
C GLY A 33 12.26 11.59 -5.71
N LYS A 34 11.51 12.68 -5.93
CA LYS A 34 11.89 14.01 -5.43
C LYS A 34 11.48 14.16 -3.95
N PRO A 35 12.27 14.86 -3.11
CA PRO A 35 11.90 15.14 -1.73
C PRO A 35 10.52 15.80 -1.63
N GLY A 36 9.66 15.29 -0.73
CA GLY A 36 8.31 15.81 -0.53
C GLY A 36 7.27 15.37 -1.57
N GLY A 37 7.65 14.59 -2.58
CA GLY A 37 6.73 14.06 -3.59
C GLY A 37 5.90 12.87 -3.13
N GLY A 38 6.11 12.39 -1.90
CA GLY A 38 5.49 11.18 -1.39
C GLY A 38 6.04 9.90 -2.02
N THR A 39 5.31 8.82 -1.80
CA THR A 39 5.55 7.50 -2.39
C THR A 39 4.40 7.24 -3.36
N TYR A 40 4.68 6.74 -4.57
CA TYR A 40 3.66 6.51 -5.59
C TYR A 40 4.11 5.53 -6.68
N VAL A 41 3.16 4.97 -7.41
CA VAL A 41 3.36 4.24 -8.66
C VAL A 41 3.15 5.16 -9.87
N ASN A 42 4.09 5.15 -10.81
CA ASN A 42 3.97 5.75 -12.13
C ASN A 42 3.86 4.66 -13.21
N GLY A 43 2.99 4.88 -14.21
CA GLY A 43 2.83 3.98 -15.36
C GLY A 43 2.48 2.53 -15.01
N GLY A 44 1.99 2.26 -13.79
CA GLY A 44 1.63 0.93 -13.29
C GLY A 44 2.80 0.00 -12.96
N LYS A 45 4.06 0.45 -13.07
CA LYS A 45 5.24 -0.42 -12.85
C LYS A 45 6.49 0.27 -12.30
N ASP A 46 6.52 1.60 -12.22
CA ASP A 46 7.65 2.34 -11.66
C ASP A 46 7.27 2.90 -10.28
N ILE A 47 7.87 2.34 -9.24
CA ILE A 47 7.63 2.76 -7.85
C ILE A 47 8.64 3.84 -7.47
N TYR A 48 8.14 4.99 -7.05
CA TYR A 48 8.92 6.08 -6.51
C TYR A 48 8.71 6.16 -5.00
N LEU A 49 9.80 6.06 -4.25
CA LEU A 49 9.80 6.18 -2.79
C LEU A 49 10.20 7.60 -2.38
N ASP A 50 9.56 8.15 -1.34
CA ASP A 50 9.98 9.45 -0.79
C ASP A 50 11.42 9.33 -0.25
N PRO A 51 12.36 10.20 -0.66
CA PRO A 51 13.74 10.19 -0.17
C PRO A 51 13.89 10.22 1.36
N LYS A 52 12.91 10.76 2.10
CA LYS A 52 12.92 10.73 3.58
C LYS A 52 12.94 9.32 4.15
N LEU A 53 12.44 8.33 3.40
CA LEU A 53 12.47 6.92 3.79
C LEU A 53 13.90 6.35 3.69
N ASN A 54 14.81 7.00 2.95
CA ASN A 54 16.15 6.49 2.72
C ASN A 54 17.02 6.45 3.99
N THR A 55 16.75 7.28 4.98
CA THR A 55 17.42 7.26 6.29
C THR A 55 16.53 6.69 7.40
N GLY A 56 15.32 6.25 7.04
CA GLY A 56 14.28 5.85 7.98
C GLY A 56 14.26 4.36 8.36
N ASN A 57 13.26 4.03 9.17
CA ASN A 57 12.98 2.69 9.67
C ASN A 57 12.62 1.72 8.52
N ASN A 58 13.32 0.58 8.43
CA ASN A 58 13.07 -0.45 7.42
C ASN A 58 11.64 -0.99 7.46
N SER A 59 11.02 -1.06 8.65
CA SER A 59 9.63 -1.46 8.83
C SER A 59 8.66 -0.53 8.09
N VAL A 60 8.93 0.79 8.12
CA VAL A 60 8.13 1.80 7.41
C VAL A 60 8.38 1.72 5.92
N LEU A 61 9.65 1.58 5.52
CA LEU A 61 10.04 1.45 4.11
C LEU A 61 9.43 0.20 3.46
N ALA A 62 9.49 -0.95 4.12
CA ALA A 62 8.85 -2.18 3.65
C ALA A 62 7.33 -2.05 3.59
N GLY A 63 6.71 -1.39 4.58
CA GLY A 63 5.28 -1.12 4.58
C GLY A 63 4.82 -0.24 3.42
N MET A 64 5.56 0.84 3.15
CA MET A 64 5.31 1.71 1.99
C MET A 64 5.53 0.97 0.67
N LEU A 65 6.61 0.19 0.54
CA LEU A 65 6.83 -0.62 -0.65
C LEU A 65 5.70 -1.63 -0.88
N ALA A 66 5.22 -2.28 0.18
CA ALA A 66 4.09 -3.19 0.10
C ALA A 66 2.81 -2.48 -0.35
N HIS A 67 2.55 -1.26 0.14
CA HIS A 67 1.43 -0.45 -0.31
C HIS A 67 1.51 -0.17 -1.82
N GLU A 68 2.64 0.37 -2.31
CA GLU A 68 2.81 0.68 -3.74
C GLU A 68 2.74 -0.55 -4.64
N LEU A 69 3.30 -1.68 -4.21
CA LEU A 69 3.14 -2.95 -4.92
C LEU A 69 1.67 -3.38 -5.01
N GLY A 70 0.84 -3.04 -4.03
CA GLY A 70 -0.59 -3.33 -4.10
C GLY A 70 -1.29 -2.64 -5.27
N HIS A 71 -0.90 -1.40 -5.61
CA HIS A 71 -1.42 -0.72 -6.80
C HIS A 71 -1.06 -1.42 -8.12
N THR A 72 0.10 -2.09 -8.19
CA THR A 72 0.53 -2.78 -9.42
C THR A 72 -0.17 -4.12 -9.63
N LEU A 73 -0.65 -4.75 -8.54
CA LEU A 73 -1.26 -6.09 -8.58
C LEU A 73 -2.73 -6.09 -8.97
N ARG A 74 -3.47 -5.04 -8.62
CA ARG A 74 -4.91 -4.91 -8.89
C ARG A 74 -5.21 -3.51 -9.46
N PRO A 75 -4.85 -3.24 -10.73
CA PRO A 75 -5.15 -1.96 -11.34
C PRO A 75 -6.67 -1.76 -11.42
N ARG A 76 -7.13 -0.61 -10.90
CA ARG A 76 -8.53 -0.19 -10.97
C ARG A 76 -8.72 0.84 -12.09
N PRO A 77 -9.93 0.98 -12.66
CA PRO A 77 -10.22 2.02 -13.65
C PRO A 77 -9.92 3.42 -13.11
N ALA A 78 -9.52 4.35 -13.99
CA ALA A 78 -9.26 5.75 -13.63
C ALA A 78 -10.57 6.55 -13.42
N THR A 79 -11.36 6.14 -12.43
CA THR A 79 -12.58 6.81 -11.97
C THR A 79 -12.46 7.13 -10.48
N PRO A 80 -13.31 8.01 -9.91
CA PRO A 80 -13.26 8.28 -8.47
C PRO A 80 -13.40 7.03 -7.61
N ASP A 81 -14.34 6.16 -7.96
CA ASP A 81 -14.52 4.87 -7.28
C ASP A 81 -13.32 3.94 -7.45
N GLY A 82 -12.77 3.88 -8.68
CA GLY A 82 -11.59 3.06 -8.97
C GLY A 82 -10.34 3.54 -8.22
N GLY A 83 -10.14 4.85 -8.07
CA GLY A 83 -9.05 5.41 -7.27
C GLY A 83 -9.15 4.99 -5.80
N LEU A 84 -10.33 5.13 -5.20
CA LEU A 84 -10.57 4.71 -3.80
C LEU A 84 -10.39 3.21 -3.59
N LEU A 85 -10.87 2.39 -4.53
CA LEU A 85 -10.64 0.94 -4.50
C LEU A 85 -9.15 0.60 -4.69
N GLY A 86 -8.40 1.40 -5.45
CA GLY A 86 -6.96 1.24 -5.64
C GLY A 86 -6.18 1.46 -4.34
N GLU A 87 -6.52 2.50 -3.57
CA GLU A 87 -5.97 2.74 -2.23
C GLU A 87 -6.34 1.61 -1.25
N ALA A 88 -7.56 1.10 -1.35
CA ALA A 88 -7.99 -0.04 -0.54
C ALA A 88 -7.23 -1.33 -0.87
N ASP A 89 -7.02 -1.63 -2.15
CA ASP A 89 -6.23 -2.79 -2.59
C ASP A 89 -4.77 -2.68 -2.10
N ALA A 90 -4.19 -1.48 -2.16
CA ALA A 90 -2.87 -1.18 -1.63
C ALA A 90 -2.78 -1.36 -0.11
N ALA A 91 -3.79 -0.90 0.63
CA ALA A 91 -3.87 -1.09 2.08
C ALA A 91 -3.99 -2.56 2.48
N LEU A 92 -4.84 -3.33 1.78
CA LEU A 92 -4.98 -4.77 1.99
C LEU A 92 -3.69 -5.53 1.68
N ASN A 93 -2.94 -5.11 0.65
CA ASN A 93 -1.65 -5.72 0.35
C ASN A 93 -0.63 -5.47 1.46
N ASN A 94 -0.52 -4.22 1.92
CA ASN A 94 0.36 -3.87 3.04
C ASN A 94 -0.01 -4.66 4.31
N LEU A 95 -1.30 -4.79 4.63
CA LEU A 95 -1.78 -5.58 5.78
C LEU A 95 -1.43 -7.07 5.65
N THR A 96 -1.58 -7.64 4.45
CA THR A 96 -1.22 -9.05 4.19
C THR A 96 0.26 -9.30 4.38
N VAL A 97 1.11 -8.43 3.83
CA VAL A 97 2.57 -8.48 4.00
C VAL A 97 2.95 -8.33 5.47
N ALA A 98 2.35 -7.38 6.18
CA ALA A 98 2.62 -7.16 7.60
C ALA A 98 2.22 -8.37 8.47
N GLN A 99 1.08 -9.00 8.18
CA GLN A 99 0.63 -10.20 8.88
C GLN A 99 1.57 -11.39 8.62
N GLU A 100 1.99 -11.60 7.37
CA GLU A 100 2.93 -12.67 7.02
C GLU A 100 4.29 -12.48 7.69
N ALA A 101 4.85 -11.27 7.65
CA ALA A 101 6.10 -10.96 8.32
C ALA A 101 6.00 -11.13 9.85
N ALA A 102 4.89 -10.71 10.46
CA ALA A 102 4.68 -10.83 11.90
C ALA A 102 4.65 -12.30 12.36
N ALA A 103 4.05 -13.19 11.55
CA ALA A 103 4.08 -14.63 11.80
C ALA A 103 5.50 -15.22 11.79
N ASN A 104 6.44 -14.56 11.10
CA ASN A 104 7.85 -14.90 11.04
C ASN A 104 8.72 -14.03 11.97
N GLY A 105 8.12 -13.34 12.95
CA GLY A 105 8.84 -12.58 13.97
C GLY A 105 9.37 -11.21 13.53
N VAL A 106 8.91 -10.68 12.39
CA VAL A 106 9.33 -9.38 11.86
C VAL A 106 8.15 -8.43 11.75
N GLN A 107 8.26 -7.25 12.35
CA GLN A 107 7.19 -6.24 12.31
C GLN A 107 7.39 -5.32 11.10
N ILE A 108 6.45 -5.34 10.16
CA ILE A 108 6.34 -4.37 9.07
C ILE A 108 5.20 -3.39 9.40
N ALA A 109 5.44 -2.10 9.20
CA ALA A 109 4.45 -1.07 9.49
C ALA A 109 3.27 -1.17 8.50
N VAL A 110 2.06 -0.93 9.01
CA VAL A 110 0.92 -0.63 8.14
C VAL A 110 0.96 0.87 7.88
N SER A 111 1.64 1.22 6.79
CA SER A 111 1.94 2.59 6.37
C SER A 111 0.85 3.18 5.45
N SER A 112 -0.31 2.53 5.38
CA SER A 112 -1.43 2.94 4.53
C SER A 112 -2.18 4.09 5.20
N GLY A 113 -2.07 5.29 4.61
CA GLY A 113 -2.77 6.48 5.10
C GLY A 113 -2.30 6.96 6.48
N SER A 114 -3.19 7.67 7.17
CA SER A 114 -2.97 8.20 8.51
C SER A 114 -3.06 7.11 9.57
N SER A 115 -2.15 7.13 10.55
CA SER A 115 -2.14 6.16 11.66
C SER A 115 -3.45 6.11 12.47
N LYS A 116 -4.24 7.20 12.45
CA LYS A 116 -5.56 7.28 13.10
C LYS A 116 -6.60 6.31 12.49
N ASN A 117 -6.45 5.96 11.21
CA ASN A 117 -7.42 5.16 10.45
C ASN A 117 -7.02 3.68 10.34
N VAL A 118 -5.77 3.33 10.67
CA VAL A 118 -5.23 1.96 10.53
C VAL A 118 -6.09 0.91 11.26
N ALA A 119 -6.70 1.26 12.39
CA ALA A 119 -7.60 0.36 13.11
C ALA A 119 -8.81 -0.09 12.27
N VAL A 120 -9.38 0.82 11.46
CA VAL A 120 -10.51 0.51 10.57
C VAL A 120 -10.06 -0.43 9.46
N TYR A 121 -8.88 -0.19 8.89
CA TYR A 121 -8.33 -1.04 7.84
C TYR A 121 -8.01 -2.45 8.34
N ARG A 122 -7.45 -2.56 9.56
CA ARG A 122 -7.22 -3.85 10.22
C ARG A 122 -8.52 -4.59 10.48
N ALA A 123 -9.56 -3.92 10.97
CA ALA A 123 -10.85 -4.56 11.21
C ALA A 123 -11.45 -5.15 9.91
N ALA A 124 -11.41 -4.40 8.80
CA ALA A 124 -11.86 -4.90 7.51
C ALA A 124 -11.01 -6.08 7.00
N TYR A 125 -9.70 -6.05 7.24
CA TYR A 125 -8.81 -7.16 6.91
C TYR A 125 -9.08 -8.41 7.75
N ASP A 126 -9.31 -8.25 9.06
CA ASP A 126 -9.60 -9.36 9.97
C ASP A 126 -10.91 -10.06 9.60
N GLU A 127 -11.94 -9.30 9.18
CA GLU A 127 -13.17 -9.86 8.63
C GLU A 127 -12.92 -10.64 7.33
N PHE A 128 -12.07 -10.12 6.43
CA PHE A 128 -11.67 -10.83 5.21
C PHE A 128 -10.96 -12.15 5.53
N VAL A 129 -10.08 -12.17 6.53
CA VAL A 129 -9.41 -13.38 7.01
C VAL A 129 -10.41 -14.36 7.63
N ALA A 130 -11.30 -13.89 8.51
CA ALA A 130 -12.32 -14.71 9.15
C ALA A 130 -13.30 -15.33 8.15
N ALA A 131 -13.59 -14.63 7.05
CA ALA A 131 -14.41 -15.12 5.95
C ALA A 131 -13.66 -16.08 4.98
N GLY A 132 -12.48 -16.57 5.37
CA GLY A 132 -11.74 -17.58 4.60
C GLY A 132 -11.01 -17.04 3.37
N LYS A 133 -10.77 -15.73 3.31
CA LYS A 133 -10.03 -15.06 2.23
C LYS A 133 -10.59 -15.27 0.81
N THR A 134 -11.92 -15.35 0.69
CA THR A 134 -12.57 -15.48 -0.63
C THR A 134 -12.50 -14.19 -1.45
N ALA A 135 -12.67 -14.29 -2.77
CA ALA A 135 -12.73 -13.11 -3.64
C ALA A 135 -13.87 -12.14 -3.25
N ALA A 136 -15.04 -12.67 -2.87
CA ALA A 136 -16.16 -11.86 -2.40
C ALA A 136 -15.84 -11.14 -1.09
N ALA A 137 -15.20 -11.82 -0.14
CA ALA A 137 -14.76 -11.19 1.11
C ALA A 137 -13.67 -10.12 0.87
N TYR A 138 -12.79 -10.34 -0.09
CA TYR A 138 -11.78 -9.35 -0.48
C TYR A 138 -12.44 -8.06 -1.00
N GLU A 139 -13.37 -8.16 -1.96
CA GLU A 139 -14.07 -6.98 -2.49
C GLU A 139 -14.92 -6.29 -1.41
N ALA A 140 -15.51 -7.04 -0.48
CA ALA A 140 -16.23 -6.45 0.65
C ALA A 140 -15.30 -5.66 1.59
N ALA A 141 -14.12 -6.19 1.91
CA ALA A 141 -13.13 -5.49 2.72
C ALA A 141 -12.56 -4.27 1.98
N ALA A 142 -12.25 -4.41 0.68
CA ALA A 142 -11.77 -3.31 -0.14
C ALA A 142 -12.79 -2.17 -0.21
N ARG A 143 -14.08 -2.49 -0.38
CA ARG A 143 -15.16 -1.49 -0.33
C ARG A 143 -15.21 -0.74 1.00
N LYS A 144 -15.18 -1.46 2.13
CA LYS A 144 -15.18 -0.84 3.47
C LYS A 144 -14.00 0.11 3.66
N ILE A 145 -12.81 -0.29 3.22
CA ILE A 145 -11.61 0.55 3.30
C ILE A 145 -11.76 1.75 2.37
N ALA A 146 -12.18 1.57 1.12
CA ALA A 146 -12.35 2.63 0.12
C ALA A 146 -13.31 3.72 0.61
N ASP A 147 -14.46 3.32 1.15
CA ASP A 147 -15.48 4.24 1.65
C ASP A 147 -14.96 5.06 2.85
N HIS A 148 -14.19 4.42 3.75
CA HIS A 148 -13.57 5.12 4.88
C HIS A 148 -12.42 6.03 4.43
N TRP A 149 -11.56 5.54 3.53
CA TRP A 149 -10.39 6.24 3.02
C TRP A 149 -10.80 7.55 2.33
N GLY A 150 -11.82 7.48 1.46
CA GLY A 150 -12.26 8.62 0.66
C GLY A 150 -12.60 9.86 1.48
N VAL A 151 -13.14 9.69 2.69
CA VAL A 151 -13.58 10.83 3.52
C VAL A 151 -12.65 11.16 4.68
N ASN A 152 -11.76 10.23 5.08
CA ASN A 152 -10.92 10.37 6.28
C ASN A 152 -9.40 10.50 6.01
N GLU A 153 -8.97 10.26 4.78
CA GLU A 153 -7.59 10.41 4.33
C GLU A 153 -7.45 11.59 3.36
N SER A 154 -6.25 12.16 3.33
CA SER A 154 -5.88 13.26 2.43
C SER A 154 -4.58 12.93 1.70
N PRO A 155 -4.47 13.21 0.39
CA PRO A 155 -3.23 13.03 -0.33
C PRO A 155 -2.17 14.01 0.20
N SER A 156 -0.94 13.54 0.33
CA SER A 156 0.17 14.36 0.84
C SER A 156 0.45 15.61 0.00
N THR A 157 0.14 15.56 -1.29
CA THR A 157 0.30 16.66 -2.25
C THR A 157 -0.86 17.65 -2.24
N CYS A 158 -2.01 17.29 -1.65
CA CYS A 158 -3.18 18.16 -1.52
C CYS A 158 -3.89 17.97 -0.16
N PRO A 159 -3.24 18.38 0.95
CA PRO A 159 -3.70 18.03 2.30
C PRO A 159 -4.98 18.76 2.74
N THR A 160 -5.46 19.72 1.95
CA THR A 160 -6.67 20.52 2.24
C THR A 160 -7.97 19.85 1.81
N ILE A 161 -7.90 18.75 1.05
CA ILE A 161 -9.05 17.98 0.59
C ILE A 161 -8.88 16.50 0.96
N ASN A 162 -9.98 15.75 0.98
CA ASN A 162 -9.93 14.29 1.16
C ASN A 162 -9.79 13.55 -0.18
N TYR A 163 -9.51 12.24 -0.15
CA TYR A 163 -9.33 11.46 -1.37
C TYR A 163 -10.57 11.40 -2.28
N LEU A 164 -11.78 11.41 -1.72
CA LEU A 164 -13.02 11.46 -2.51
C LEU A 164 -13.09 12.77 -3.32
N GLN A 165 -12.79 13.90 -2.68
CA GLN A 165 -12.68 15.20 -3.34
C GLN A 165 -11.55 15.19 -4.37
N TYR A 166 -10.37 14.70 -4.00
CA TYR A 166 -9.21 14.63 -4.87
C TYR A 166 -9.51 13.86 -6.16
N TYR A 167 -10.09 12.67 -6.08
CA TYR A 167 -10.41 11.91 -7.29
C TYR A 167 -11.59 12.48 -8.09
N THR A 168 -12.46 13.28 -7.47
CA THR A 168 -13.62 13.89 -8.16
C THR A 168 -13.25 15.17 -8.92
N LYS A 169 -12.43 16.04 -8.33
CA LYS A 169 -12.15 17.38 -8.87
C LYS A 169 -10.67 17.74 -8.97
N GLY A 170 -9.78 16.83 -8.60
CA GLY A 170 -8.34 17.11 -8.48
C GLY A 170 -7.99 17.91 -7.24
N CYS A 171 -6.70 18.23 -7.14
CA CYS A 171 -6.21 19.40 -6.42
C CYS A 171 -6.31 20.60 -7.38
#